data_AF-A0A2K3KV89-F1
#
_entry.id   AF-A0A2K3KV89-F1
#
_cell.length_a   1.000
_cell.length_b   1.000
_cell.length_c   1.000
_cell.angle_alpha   90.00
_cell.angle_beta   90.00
_cell.angle_gamma   90.00
#
_symmetry.space_group_name_H-M   'P 1'
#
loop_
_entity.id
_entity.type
_entity.pdbx_description
1 polymer ?
#
loop_
_entity_poly.entity_id
_entity_poly.type
_entity_poly.pdbx_seq_one_letter_code
_entity_poly.pdbx_strand_id
1 'polypeptide(L)'
;MLKCWKDIPGYNLFVRDKWNSFQVDGWGGYVLKEKFKMIKAALKEWHTAHVQNLPSRIETLKVKLSTLDEKGEEEDLSEEELAELHGVSFDIHSLSRLHASISWQQSRALWLKEGDANSKYFHSVLTSRRRRNALSVIQVDGVTVEGVIPIRQAVFSHFESHFKAPIVERPGVDDLQFKRLNQVEIGGLTKPFTEAEVKEAVWDCDSYKSPG
;
A
#
# COMPACT_ATOMS: atom_id res chain seq x y z
N MET A 1 -2.35 -1.26 0.49
CA MET A 1 -1.45 -2.43 0.60
C MET A 1 -1.44 -3.11 -0.77
N LEU A 2 -0.31 -3.59 -1.30
CA LEU A 2 -0.31 -4.26 -2.60
C LEU A 2 -1.00 -5.63 -2.44
N LYS A 3 -2.10 -5.88 -3.18
CA LYS A 3 -2.88 -7.13 -3.01
C LYS A 3 -2.09 -8.37 -3.40
N CYS A 4 -1.03 -8.22 -4.19
CA CYS A 4 -0.19 -9.33 -4.63
C CYS A 4 0.70 -9.91 -3.51
N TRP A 5 0.84 -9.23 -2.37
CA TRP A 5 1.66 -9.76 -1.27
C TRP A 5 1.12 -11.07 -0.71
N LYS A 6 -0.21 -11.24 -0.66
CA LYS A 6 -0.84 -12.49 -0.20
C LYS A 6 -0.52 -13.69 -1.10
N ASP A 7 -0.19 -13.42 -2.36
CA ASP A 7 0.12 -14.43 -3.37
C ASP A 7 1.61 -14.85 -3.29
N ILE A 8 2.43 -14.16 -2.50
CA ILE A 8 3.83 -14.51 -2.26
C ILE A 8 3.89 -15.59 -1.17
N PRO A 9 4.54 -16.74 -1.44
CA PRO A 9 4.74 -17.78 -0.43
C PRO A 9 5.36 -17.21 0.86
N GLY A 10 4.82 -17.61 2.01
CA GLY A 10 5.30 -17.17 3.32
C GLY A 10 4.75 -15.84 3.82
N TYR A 11 3.98 -15.08 3.03
CA TYR A 11 3.41 -13.80 3.47
C TYR A 11 2.58 -13.91 4.77
N ASN A 12 1.66 -14.88 4.83
CA ASN A 12 0.78 -15.04 6.00
C ASN A 12 1.56 -15.41 7.28
N LEU A 13 2.61 -16.22 7.13
CA LEU A 13 3.50 -16.58 8.24
C LEU A 13 4.29 -15.35 8.69
N PHE A 14 4.91 -14.64 7.74
CA PHE A 14 5.66 -13.41 8.02
C PHE A 14 4.82 -12.38 8.79
N VAL A 15 3.59 -12.10 8.33
CA VAL A 15 2.70 -11.13 8.99
C VAL A 15 2.35 -11.59 10.40
N ARG A 16 1.99 -12.86 10.57
CA ARG A 16 1.62 -13.43 11.87
C ARG A 16 2.79 -13.35 12.87
N ASP A 17 3.97 -13.79 12.45
CA ASP A 17 5.14 -13.86 13.30
C ASP A 17 5.62 -12.45 13.68
N LYS A 18 5.67 -11.52 12.72
CA LYS A 18 6.00 -10.12 13.00
C LYS A 18 4.99 -9.46 13.93
N TRP A 19 3.69 -9.64 13.68
CA TRP A 19 2.64 -9.06 14.51
C TRP A 19 2.72 -9.52 15.97
N ASN A 20 2.99 -10.82 16.18
CA ASN A 20 3.14 -11.40 17.50
C ASN A 20 4.46 -10.98 18.17
N SER A 21 5.52 -10.70 17.40
CA SER A 21 6.79 -10.22 17.94
C SER A 21 6.75 -8.78 18.47
N PHE A 22 5.78 -7.97 18.04
CA PHE A 22 5.70 -6.57 18.44
C PHE A 22 5.16 -6.44 19.87
N GLN A 23 6.04 -5.94 20.75
CA GLN A 23 5.71 -5.54 22.11
C GLN A 23 5.56 -4.02 22.16
N VAL A 24 4.37 -3.55 22.50
CA VAL A 24 4.05 -2.13 22.64
C VAL A 24 3.14 -1.98 23.85
N ASP A 25 3.54 -1.13 24.78
CA ASP A 25 2.78 -0.82 25.98
C ASP A 25 1.96 0.47 25.80
N GLY A 26 0.82 0.54 26.49
CA GLY A 26 -0.08 1.70 26.49
C GLY A 26 -1.55 1.31 26.39
N TRP A 27 -2.41 2.31 26.19
CA TRP A 27 -3.84 2.05 25.96
C TRP A 27 -4.07 1.40 24.60
N GLY A 28 -5.14 0.61 24.47
CA GLY A 28 -5.36 -0.27 23.32
C GLY A 28 -5.27 0.42 21.95
N GLY A 29 -5.77 1.66 21.82
CA GLY A 29 -5.68 2.42 20.58
C GLY A 29 -4.24 2.82 20.20
N TYR A 30 -3.41 3.15 21.19
CA TYR A 30 -1.99 3.44 20.97
C TYR A 30 -1.22 2.19 20.56
N VAL A 31 -1.44 1.07 21.26
CA VAL A 31 -0.84 -0.23 20.94
C VAL A 31 -1.17 -0.62 19.50
N LEU A 32 -2.45 -0.52 19.11
CA LEU A 32 -2.89 -0.85 17.76
C LEU A 32 -2.26 0.05 16.69
N LYS A 33 -2.25 1.37 16.92
CA LYS A 33 -1.64 2.36 16.02
C LYS A 33 -0.14 2.09 15.81
N GLU A 34 0.62 1.89 16.88
CA GLU A 34 2.06 1.61 16.74
C GLU A 34 2.32 0.24 16.13
N LYS A 35 1.56 -0.81 16.46
CA LYS A 35 1.67 -2.10 15.77
C LYS A 35 1.40 -1.99 14.27
N PHE A 36 0.40 -1.20 13.86
CA PHE A 36 0.16 -0.93 12.43
C PHE A 36 1.31 -0.15 11.77
N LYS A 37 1.93 0.79 12.47
CA LYS A 37 3.11 1.51 11.99
C LYS A 37 4.31 0.57 11.81
N MET A 38 4.55 -0.32 12.77
CA MET A 38 5.63 -1.31 12.74
C MET A 38 5.43 -2.33 11.64
N ILE A 39 4.23 -2.93 11.51
CA ILE A 39 3.95 -3.90 10.45
C ILE A 39 4.07 -3.26 9.06
N LYS A 40 3.66 -1.99 8.91
CA LYS A 40 3.83 -1.25 7.65
C LYS A 40 5.31 -1.11 7.27
N ALA A 41 6.19 -0.83 8.23
CA ALA A 41 7.63 -0.76 7.99
C ALA A 41 8.21 -2.14 7.62
N ALA A 42 7.89 -3.17 8.40
CA ALA A 42 8.33 -4.54 8.13
C ALA A 42 7.86 -5.06 6.75
N LEU A 43 6.62 -4.76 6.35
CA LEU A 43 6.09 -5.10 5.04
C LEU A 43 6.79 -4.35 3.90
N LYS A 44 7.22 -3.11 4.14
CA LYS A 44 7.99 -2.34 3.16
C LYS A 44 9.36 -2.99 2.92
N GLU A 45 10.03 -3.44 3.97
CA GLU A 45 11.28 -4.20 3.89
C GLU A 45 11.08 -5.55 3.20
N TRP A 46 10.04 -6.29 3.58
CA TRP A 46 9.67 -7.56 2.95
C TRP A 46 9.47 -7.41 1.44
N HIS A 47 8.71 -6.39 1.02
CA HIS A 47 8.49 -6.08 -0.38
C HIS A 47 9.81 -5.76 -1.11
N THR A 48 10.69 -4.99 -0.48
CA THR A 48 12.02 -4.72 -1.04
C THR A 48 12.81 -6.02 -1.23
N ALA A 49 12.86 -6.91 -0.24
CA ALA A 49 13.60 -8.17 -0.36
C ALA A 49 13.03 -9.14 -1.41
N HIS A 50 11.71 -9.22 -1.55
CA HIS A 50 11.07 -10.27 -2.38
C HIS A 50 10.64 -9.79 -3.77
N VAL A 51 10.43 -8.47 -3.93
CA VAL A 51 9.70 -7.91 -5.07
C VAL A 51 10.42 -6.71 -5.69
N GLN A 52 11.32 -6.02 -4.98
CA GLN A 52 12.22 -5.11 -5.70
C GLN A 52 13.11 -5.96 -6.61
N ASN A 53 13.24 -5.52 -7.85
CA ASN A 53 14.01 -6.18 -8.91
C ASN A 53 13.32 -7.30 -9.71
N LEU A 54 12.00 -7.38 -9.70
CA LEU A 54 11.28 -8.26 -10.63
C LEU A 54 11.72 -8.08 -12.11
N PRO A 55 11.86 -6.85 -12.66
CA PRO A 55 12.28 -6.67 -14.04
C PRO A 55 13.64 -7.32 -14.35
N SER A 56 14.66 -7.10 -13.51
CA SER A 56 15.98 -7.67 -13.76
C SER A 56 16.00 -9.18 -13.54
N ARG A 57 15.23 -9.72 -12.58
CA ARG A 57 15.08 -11.18 -12.42
C ARG A 57 14.46 -11.82 -13.66
N ILE A 58 13.41 -11.20 -14.22
CA ILE A 58 12.79 -11.66 -15.47
C ILE A 58 13.84 -11.61 -16.60
N GLU A 59 14.64 -10.56 -16.67
CA GLU A 59 15.68 -10.43 -17.69
C GLU A 59 16.77 -11.50 -17.56
N THR A 60 17.26 -11.76 -16.34
CA THR A 60 18.23 -12.84 -16.09
C THR A 60 17.67 -14.21 -16.50
N LEU A 61 16.39 -14.48 -16.21
CA LEU A 61 15.74 -15.73 -16.61
C LEU A 61 15.57 -15.81 -18.13
N LYS A 62 15.27 -14.70 -18.82
CA LYS A 62 15.19 -14.68 -20.29
C LYS A 62 16.54 -14.95 -20.93
N VAL A 63 17.63 -14.39 -20.39
CA VAL A 63 18.99 -14.70 -20.85
C VAL A 63 19.27 -16.18 -20.69
N LYS A 64 18.91 -16.76 -19.53
CA LYS A 64 19.07 -18.19 -19.28
C LYS A 64 18.23 -19.08 -20.21
N LEU A 65 17.00 -18.66 -20.53
CA LEU A 65 16.17 -19.33 -21.52
C LEU A 65 16.83 -19.30 -22.90
N SER A 66 17.33 -18.13 -23.33
CA SER A 66 18.07 -17.99 -24.61
C SER A 66 19.26 -18.93 -24.69
N THR A 67 20.05 -19.06 -23.61
CA THR A 67 21.21 -19.96 -23.60
C THR A 67 20.82 -21.44 -23.70
N LEU A 68 19.66 -21.84 -23.15
CA LEU A 68 19.17 -23.21 -23.27
C LEU A 68 18.57 -23.46 -24.65
N ASP A 69 17.88 -22.48 -25.22
CA ASP A 69 17.33 -22.55 -26.58
C ASP A 69 18.47 -22.66 -27.62
N GLU A 70 19.49 -21.80 -27.52
CA GLU A 70 20.68 -21.84 -28.39
C GLU A 70 21.41 -23.19 -28.29
N LYS A 71 21.56 -23.74 -27.08
CA LYS A 71 22.15 -25.07 -26.90
C LYS A 71 21.31 -26.17 -27.55
N GLY A 72 19.98 -26.09 -27.44
CA GLY A 72 19.05 -27.04 -28.05
C GLY A 72 19.01 -27.00 -29.58
N GLU A 73 19.50 -25.92 -30.19
CA GLU A 73 19.69 -25.84 -31.65
C GLU A 73 20.97 -26.53 -32.11
N GLU A 74 22.01 -26.58 -31.26
CA GLU A 74 23.30 -27.21 -31.56
C GLU A 74 23.32 -28.70 -31.23
N GLU A 75 22.74 -29.11 -30.09
CA GLU A 75 22.76 -30.48 -29.57
C GLU A 75 21.43 -30.83 -28.87
N ASP A 76 21.14 -32.13 -28.75
CA ASP A 76 19.98 -32.59 -27.98
C ASP A 76 20.16 -32.24 -26.48
N LEU A 77 19.18 -31.55 -25.91
CA LEU A 77 19.17 -31.23 -24.48
C LEU A 77 19.02 -32.51 -23.64
N SER A 78 19.76 -32.56 -22.54
CA SER A 78 19.57 -33.60 -21.53
C SER A 78 18.22 -33.48 -20.83
N GLU A 79 17.78 -34.55 -20.16
CA GLU A 79 16.53 -34.55 -19.40
C GLU A 79 16.52 -33.50 -18.27
N GLU A 80 17.69 -33.26 -17.66
CA GLU A 80 17.89 -32.24 -16.62
C GLU A 80 17.73 -30.83 -17.18
N GLU A 81 18.26 -30.57 -18.37
CA GLU A 81 18.17 -29.26 -19.04
C GLU A 81 16.77 -28.99 -19.59
N LEU A 82 16.05 -30.01 -20.05
CA LEU A 82 14.64 -29.89 -20.40
C LEU A 82 13.78 -29.53 -19.19
N ALA A 83 14.04 -30.17 -18.03
CA ALA A 83 13.36 -29.84 -16.78
C ALA A 83 13.69 -28.39 -16.35
N GLU A 84 14.93 -27.95 -16.51
CA GLU A 84 15.35 -26.59 -16.24
C GLU A 84 14.67 -25.57 -17.16
N LEU A 85 14.58 -25.85 -18.46
CA LEU A 85 13.90 -25.00 -19.45
C LEU A 85 12.44 -24.78 -19.07
N HIS A 86 11.72 -25.86 -18.73
CA HIS A 86 10.34 -25.77 -18.25
C HIS A 86 10.23 -24.95 -16.95
N GLY A 87 11.17 -25.12 -16.01
CA GLY A 87 11.22 -24.36 -14.77
C GLY A 87 11.45 -22.86 -15.01
N VAL A 88 12.42 -22.51 -15.84
CA VAL A 88 12.74 -21.11 -16.20
C VAL A 88 11.55 -20.44 -16.90
N SER A 89 10.91 -21.14 -17.84
CA SER A 89 9.72 -20.64 -18.54
C SER A 89 8.56 -20.38 -17.57
N PHE A 90 8.29 -21.31 -16.66
CA PHE A 90 7.30 -21.14 -15.60
C PHE A 90 7.60 -19.93 -14.71
N ASP A 91 8.86 -19.76 -14.29
CA ASP A 91 9.29 -18.64 -13.46
C ASP A 91 9.17 -17.29 -14.17
N ILE A 92 9.51 -17.20 -15.45
CA ILE A 92 9.30 -15.99 -16.27
C ILE A 92 7.82 -15.62 -16.27
N HIS A 93 6.93 -16.59 -16.51
CA HIS A 93 5.49 -16.36 -16.53
C HIS A 93 4.96 -15.92 -15.16
N SER A 94 5.37 -16.58 -14.08
CA SER A 94 4.92 -16.27 -12.73
C SER A 94 5.36 -14.86 -12.28
N LEU A 95 6.63 -14.52 -12.49
CA LEU A 95 7.19 -13.20 -12.15
C LEU A 95 6.62 -12.09 -13.02
N SER A 96 6.38 -12.35 -14.31
CA SER A 96 5.76 -11.37 -15.22
C SER A 96 4.32 -11.05 -14.82
N ARG A 97 3.53 -12.06 -14.43
CA ARG A 97 2.18 -11.89 -13.89
C ARG A 97 2.18 -11.07 -12.61
N LEU A 98 3.12 -11.36 -11.70
CA LEU A 98 3.29 -10.60 -10.46
C LEU A 98 3.65 -9.13 -10.75
N HIS A 99 4.59 -8.89 -11.66
CA HIS A 99 5.01 -7.55 -12.06
C HIS A 99 3.86 -6.74 -12.69
N ALA A 100 3.07 -7.37 -13.58
CA ALA A 100 1.89 -6.75 -14.17
C ALA A 100 0.84 -6.38 -13.12
N SER A 101 0.56 -7.27 -12.17
CA SER A 101 -0.38 -7.02 -11.07
C SER A 101 0.02 -5.83 -10.19
N ILE A 102 1.32 -5.72 -9.88
CA ILE A 102 1.86 -4.59 -9.12
C ILE A 102 1.72 -3.29 -9.90
N SER A 103 2.13 -3.28 -11.16
CA SER A 103 2.05 -2.11 -12.04
C SER A 103 0.60 -1.62 -12.20
N TRP A 104 -0.34 -2.55 -12.38
CA TRP A 104 -1.76 -2.24 -12.44
C TRP A 104 -2.27 -1.56 -11.15
N GLN A 105 -2.02 -2.14 -9.97
CA GLN A 105 -2.45 -1.54 -8.71
C GLN A 105 -1.88 -0.14 -8.47
N GLN A 106 -0.58 0.02 -8.74
CA GLN A 106 0.07 1.31 -8.57
C GLN A 106 -0.53 2.37 -9.55
N SER A 107 -1.01 1.96 -10.73
CA SER A 107 -1.59 2.87 -11.71
C SER A 107 -2.94 3.45 -11.24
N ARG A 108 -3.63 2.77 -10.29
CA ARG A 108 -5.02 3.01 -9.85
C ARG A 108 -6.01 3.15 -11.01
N ALA A 109 -5.77 2.48 -12.12
CA ALA A 109 -6.73 2.38 -13.22
C ALA A 109 -7.90 1.47 -12.81
N LEU A 110 -9.12 2.02 -12.76
CA LEU A 110 -10.33 1.31 -12.32
C LEU A 110 -10.97 0.44 -13.41
N TRP A 111 -10.61 0.66 -14.68
CA TRP A 111 -11.33 0.14 -15.84
C TRP A 111 -10.87 -1.24 -16.32
N LEU A 112 -9.79 -1.79 -15.77
CA LEU A 112 -9.35 -3.13 -16.13
C LEU A 112 -10.00 -4.16 -15.21
N LYS A 113 -11.11 -4.72 -15.68
CA LYS A 113 -11.69 -5.92 -15.08
C LYS A 113 -11.27 -7.20 -15.81
N GLU A 114 -10.84 -7.16 -17.08
CA GLU A 114 -10.50 -8.38 -17.83
C GLU A 114 -9.40 -8.13 -18.89
N GLY A 115 -8.35 -8.95 -18.89
CA GLY A 115 -7.61 -9.32 -20.10
C GLY A 115 -6.45 -8.44 -20.60
N ASP A 116 -6.38 -7.14 -20.30
CA ASP A 116 -5.30 -6.30 -20.87
C ASP A 116 -4.02 -6.30 -20.00
N ALA A 117 -2.96 -6.94 -20.49
CA ALA A 117 -1.64 -6.99 -19.86
C ALA A 117 -0.70 -5.88 -20.36
N ASN A 118 -1.22 -4.75 -20.87
CA ASN A 118 -0.40 -3.66 -21.41
C ASN A 118 0.41 -2.93 -20.32
N SER A 119 1.55 -3.52 -19.97
CA SER A 119 2.52 -2.97 -19.02
C SER A 119 3.01 -1.57 -19.44
N LYS A 120 3.17 -1.29 -20.73
CA LYS A 120 3.61 0.04 -21.23
C LYS A 120 2.63 1.15 -20.85
N TYR A 121 1.33 0.90 -21.01
CA TYR A 121 0.30 1.85 -20.59
C TYR A 121 0.37 2.10 -19.08
N PHE A 122 0.44 1.04 -18.26
CA PHE A 122 0.55 1.19 -16.81
C PHE A 122 1.82 1.95 -16.42
N HIS A 123 2.97 1.64 -17.01
CA HIS A 123 4.22 2.35 -16.76
C HIS A 123 4.12 3.84 -17.10
N SER A 124 3.46 4.21 -18.21
CA SER A 124 3.21 5.61 -18.58
C SER A 124 2.33 6.32 -17.55
N VAL A 125 1.19 5.73 -17.18
CA VAL A 125 0.27 6.28 -16.17
C VAL A 125 0.98 6.43 -14.82
N LEU A 126 1.74 5.42 -14.40
CA LEU A 126 2.54 5.43 -13.18
C LEU A 126 3.54 6.57 -13.16
N THR A 127 4.30 6.72 -14.25
CA THR A 127 5.32 7.76 -14.39
C THR A 127 4.68 9.15 -14.34
N SER A 128 3.57 9.34 -15.06
CA SER A 128 2.80 10.59 -15.04
C SER A 128 2.31 10.93 -13.64
N ARG A 129 1.77 9.95 -12.90
CA ARG A 129 1.31 10.15 -11.51
C ARG A 129 2.44 10.41 -10.55
N ARG A 130 3.58 9.71 -10.66
CA ARG A 130 4.77 9.98 -9.86
C ARG A 130 5.25 11.42 -10.07
N ARG A 131 5.29 11.89 -11.32
CA ARG A 131 5.64 13.28 -11.65
C ARG A 131 4.63 14.27 -11.08
N ARG A 132 3.33 14.02 -11.22
CA ARG A 132 2.27 14.91 -10.69
C ARG A 132 2.25 14.96 -9.16
N ASN A 133 2.51 13.85 -8.50
CA ASN A 133 2.50 13.76 -7.04
C ASN A 133 3.84 14.18 -6.40
N ALA A 134 4.86 14.46 -7.22
CA ALA A 134 6.12 14.98 -6.71
C ALA A 134 5.92 16.43 -6.29
N LEU A 135 5.94 16.67 -4.98
CA LEU A 135 5.97 18.02 -4.41
C LEU A 135 7.40 18.57 -4.50
N SER A 136 7.78 19.04 -5.69
CA SER A 136 9.10 19.65 -5.93
C SER A 136 9.16 21.10 -5.49
N VAL A 137 8.03 21.81 -5.56
CA VAL A 137 7.88 23.24 -5.27
C VAL A 137 6.51 23.50 -4.67
N ILE A 138 6.44 24.32 -3.62
CA ILE A 138 5.19 24.84 -3.05
C ILE A 138 5.28 26.36 -2.89
N GLN A 139 4.15 27.04 -2.79
CA GLN A 139 4.10 28.46 -2.41
C GLN A 139 3.56 28.60 -0.99
N VAL A 140 4.28 29.38 -0.18
CA VAL A 140 3.91 29.75 1.19
C VAL A 140 3.98 31.27 1.27
N ASP A 141 2.85 31.91 1.56
CA ASP A 141 2.76 33.38 1.69
C ASP A 141 3.38 34.17 0.52
N GLY A 142 3.20 33.67 -0.70
CA GLY A 142 3.77 34.28 -1.92
C GLY A 142 5.24 33.98 -2.18
N VAL A 143 5.92 33.24 -1.30
CA VAL A 143 7.31 32.81 -1.47
C VAL A 143 7.35 31.37 -1.98
N THR A 144 8.14 31.16 -3.02
CA THR A 144 8.41 29.82 -3.57
C THR A 144 9.37 29.07 -2.64
N VAL A 145 8.94 27.89 -2.18
CA VAL A 145 9.73 26.99 -1.32
C VAL A 145 10.08 25.74 -2.11
N GLU A 146 11.38 25.46 -2.21
CA GLU A 146 11.92 24.31 -2.94
C GLU A 146 12.75 23.40 -2.04
N GLY A 147 12.85 22.13 -2.41
CA GLY A 147 13.65 21.14 -1.71
C GLY A 147 12.91 20.41 -0.58
N VAL A 148 13.37 19.18 -0.29
CA VAL A 148 12.65 18.24 0.58
C VAL A 148 12.49 18.77 2.01
N ILE A 149 13.55 19.34 2.59
CA ILE A 149 13.54 19.80 3.99
C ILE A 149 12.64 21.04 4.16
N PRO A 150 12.79 22.12 3.35
CA PRO A 150 11.93 23.29 3.46
C PRO A 150 10.45 22.98 3.21
N ILE A 151 10.14 22.18 2.18
CA ILE A 151 8.76 21.77 1.87
C ILE A 151 8.15 20.98 3.04
N ARG A 152 8.91 20.03 3.62
CA ARG A 152 8.43 19.25 4.76
C ARG A 152 8.12 20.15 5.97
N GLN A 153 8.99 21.12 6.25
CA GLN A 153 8.79 22.04 7.36
C GLN A 153 7.57 22.93 7.12
N ALA A 154 7.42 23.50 5.93
CA ALA A 154 6.28 24.32 5.57
C ALA A 154 4.94 23.57 5.69
N VAL A 155 4.87 22.34 5.18
CA VAL A 155 3.68 21.49 5.31
C VAL A 155 3.38 21.19 6.78
N PHE A 156 4.40 20.85 7.57
CA PHE A 156 4.23 20.61 9.01
C PHE A 156 3.67 21.85 9.72
N SER A 157 4.31 23.02 9.55
CA SER A 157 3.89 24.27 10.20
C SER A 157 2.46 24.67 9.80
N HIS A 158 2.08 24.47 8.53
CA HIS A 158 0.72 24.73 8.06
C HIS A 158 -0.31 23.90 8.82
N PHE A 159 -0.13 22.58 8.87
CA PHE A 159 -1.08 21.70 9.55
C PHE A 159 -1.03 21.82 11.07
N GLU A 160 0.14 22.04 11.65
CA GLU A 160 0.27 22.36 13.08
C GLU A 160 -0.57 23.58 13.45
N SER A 161 -0.46 24.66 12.67
CA SER A 161 -1.28 25.86 12.85
C SER A 161 -2.76 25.58 12.60
N HIS A 162 -3.11 24.86 11.53
CA HIS A 162 -4.48 24.56 11.16
C HIS A 162 -5.22 23.73 12.21
N PHE A 163 -4.55 22.75 12.82
CA PHE A 163 -5.11 21.90 13.88
C PHE A 163 -4.92 22.48 15.29
N LYS A 164 -4.22 23.61 15.42
CA LYS A 164 -4.10 24.31 16.70
C LYS A 164 -5.47 24.87 17.07
N ALA A 165 -6.00 24.44 18.22
CA ALA A 165 -7.23 24.98 18.74
C ALA A 165 -7.05 26.49 18.99
N PRO A 166 -7.83 27.37 18.35
CA PRO A 166 -7.73 28.79 18.61
C PRO A 166 -8.34 29.07 19.99
N ILE A 167 -7.63 29.87 20.80
CA ILE A 167 -8.18 30.40 22.05
C ILE A 167 -9.11 31.54 21.64
N VAL A 168 -10.38 31.21 21.46
CA VAL A 168 -11.46 32.16 21.18
C VAL A 168 -12.43 32.07 22.35
N GLU A 169 -12.87 33.21 22.87
CA GLU A 169 -14.07 33.26 23.71
C GLU A 169 -15.23 32.78 22.85
N ARG A 170 -15.62 31.51 23.04
CA ARG A 170 -16.78 30.95 22.37
C ARG A 170 -18.00 31.43 23.14
N PRO A 171 -19.02 31.99 22.46
CA PRO A 171 -20.28 32.33 23.10
C PRO A 171 -20.82 31.10 23.85
N GLY A 172 -21.12 31.27 25.14
CA GLY A 172 -21.81 30.26 25.92
C GLY A 172 -23.18 29.99 25.30
N VAL A 173 -23.62 28.73 25.36
CA VAL A 173 -24.96 28.32 24.90
C VAL A 173 -25.89 28.00 26.07
N ASP A 174 -25.54 28.50 27.26
CA ASP A 174 -26.17 28.13 28.53
C ASP A 174 -27.67 28.52 28.59
N ASP A 175 -28.06 29.57 27.85
CA ASP A 175 -29.45 30.05 27.76
C ASP A 175 -30.24 29.48 26.56
N LEU A 176 -29.63 28.59 25.76
CA LEU A 176 -30.28 28.00 24.59
C LEU A 176 -30.95 26.67 24.95
N GLN A 177 -32.24 26.55 24.64
CA GLN A 177 -32.99 25.31 24.77
C GLN A 177 -32.77 24.43 23.53
N PHE A 178 -31.88 23.45 23.65
CA PHE A 178 -31.69 22.44 22.62
C PHE A 178 -32.63 21.26 22.80
N LYS A 179 -33.06 20.65 21.68
CA LYS A 179 -33.69 19.33 21.72
C LYS A 179 -32.70 18.34 22.33
N ARG A 180 -33.09 17.71 23.43
CA ARG A 180 -32.29 16.69 24.12
C ARG A 180 -32.75 15.33 23.67
N LEU A 181 -31.80 14.41 23.55
CA LEU A 181 -32.09 13.01 23.33
C LEU A 181 -32.79 12.43 24.55
N ASN A 182 -33.76 11.55 24.33
CA ASN A 182 -34.40 10.80 25.39
C ASN A 182 -33.44 9.72 25.94
N GLN A 183 -33.77 9.15 27.10
CA GLN A 183 -32.95 8.12 27.76
C GLN A 183 -32.63 6.91 26.85
N VAL A 184 -33.55 6.53 25.97
CA VAL A 184 -33.38 5.39 25.05
C VAL A 184 -32.40 5.73 23.94
N GLU A 185 -32.48 6.94 23.38
CA GLU A 185 -31.55 7.45 22.38
C GLU A 185 -30.14 7.61 22.95
N ILE A 186 -30.01 8.14 24.17
CA ILE A 186 -28.74 8.23 24.89
C ILE A 186 -28.14 6.84 25.10
N GLY A 187 -28.95 5.91 25.59
CA GLY A 187 -28.55 4.52 25.79
C GLY A 187 -28.21 3.80 24.48
N GLY A 188 -28.71 4.25 23.33
CA GLY A 188 -28.34 3.79 22.01
C GLY A 188 -26.96 4.27 21.56
N LEU A 189 -26.63 5.54 21.82
CA LEU A 189 -25.36 6.15 21.41
C LEU A 189 -24.15 5.71 22.24
N THR A 190 -24.38 5.25 23.46
CA THR A 190 -23.32 4.78 24.37
C THR A 190 -23.14 3.27 24.36
N LYS A 191 -23.85 2.54 23.49
CA LYS A 191 -23.67 1.09 23.36
C LYS A 191 -22.25 0.77 22.93
N PRO A 192 -21.60 -0.25 23.53
CA PRO A 192 -20.35 -0.75 23.01
C PRO A 192 -20.57 -1.31 21.61
N PHE A 193 -19.62 -1.05 20.72
CA PHE A 193 -19.61 -1.65 19.38
C PHE A 193 -19.53 -3.17 19.50
N THR A 194 -20.38 -3.84 18.72
CA THR A 194 -20.33 -5.30 18.58
C THR A 194 -19.23 -5.71 17.61
N GLU A 195 -18.75 -6.95 17.74
CA GLU A 195 -17.76 -7.49 16.80
C GLU A 195 -18.31 -7.54 15.35
N ALA A 196 -19.62 -7.75 15.20
CA ALA A 196 -20.29 -7.75 13.91
C ALA A 196 -20.24 -6.37 13.23
N GLU A 197 -20.56 -5.29 13.96
CA GLU A 197 -20.48 -3.91 13.45
C GLU A 197 -19.04 -3.55 13.07
N VAL A 198 -18.06 -3.94 13.88
CA VAL A 198 -16.64 -3.71 13.58
C VAL A 198 -16.23 -4.46 12.31
N LYS A 199 -16.63 -5.73 12.17
CA LYS A 199 -16.36 -6.52 10.96
C LYS A 199 -17.02 -5.93 9.73
N GLU A 200 -18.29 -5.53 9.83
CA GLU A 200 -19.01 -4.92 8.72
C GLU A 200 -18.33 -3.62 8.27
N ALA A 201 -18.02 -2.71 9.19
CA ALA A 201 -17.36 -1.45 8.87
C ALA A 201 -15.98 -1.64 8.22
N VAL A 202 -15.20 -2.63 8.69
CA VAL A 202 -13.88 -2.91 8.10
C VAL A 202 -14.01 -3.55 6.71
N TRP A 203 -15.06 -4.34 6.45
CA TRP A 203 -15.25 -5.03 5.18
C TRP A 203 -15.95 -4.14 4.13
N ASP A 204 -16.74 -3.16 4.56
CA ASP A 204 -17.35 -2.13 3.70
C ASP A 204 -16.30 -1.15 3.14
N CYS A 205 -15.10 -1.10 3.75
CA CYS A 205 -13.98 -0.37 3.17
C CYS A 205 -13.51 -1.04 1.87
N ASP A 206 -13.89 -0.44 0.73
CA ASP A 206 -13.51 -0.90 -0.61
C ASP A 206 -12.00 -1.15 -0.71
N SER A 207 -11.61 -2.40 -0.98
CA SER A 207 -10.22 -2.85 -1.05
C SER A 207 -9.32 -2.12 -2.07
N TYR A 208 -9.91 -1.30 -2.95
CA TYR A 208 -9.21 -0.44 -3.93
C TYR A 208 -9.05 1.02 -3.48
N LYS A 209 -9.60 1.39 -2.33
CA LYS A 209 -9.54 2.74 -1.75
C LYS A 209 -8.96 2.66 -0.34
N SER A 210 -8.20 3.69 0.03
CA SER A 210 -8.06 3.97 1.46
C SER A 210 -9.32 4.74 1.88
N PRO A 211 -9.88 4.49 3.08
CA PRO A 211 -10.75 5.47 3.71
C PRO A 211 -9.89 6.71 3.99
N GLY A 212 -10.07 7.76 3.20
CA GLY A 212 -9.25 8.98 3.22
C GLY A 212 -8.94 9.50 1.82
#